data_AF-A0A960ASJ4-F1
#
_entry.id   AF-A0A960ASJ4-F1
#
_cell.length_a   1.000
_cell.length_b   1.000
_cell.length_c   1.000
_cell.angle_alpha   90.00
_cell.angle_beta   90.00
_cell.angle_gamma   90.00
#
_symmetry.space_group_name_H-M   'P 1'
#
loop_
_entity.id
_entity.type
_entity.pdbx_description
1 polymer ?
#
loop_
_entity_poly.entity_id
_entity_poly.type
_entity_poly.pdbx_seq_one_letter_code
_entity_poly.pdbx_strand_id
1 'polypeptide(L)'
;METSLAALGLPTGKVDGRIKATTRRALCTYRDLNGLRATRKPASAKLAARVSASSELPLLPKKLWGVKALVSLTCQATYVTNNRGVVLRVLPVSTGKDNGFHKTRTGFKRVYYKVNAWQRSTLFPEPDGRPGLYRPVYFDRGIAFHGVRKPVRTRPQSHGCVRTWPRQQDWLFKRLKIRDRVFVYGDYWRGRSAPLGGYGRRA
;
A
#
# COMPACT_ATOMS: atom_id res chain seq x y z
N MET A 1 20.46 -7.68 0.00
CA MET A 1 19.10 -7.38 -0.54
C MET A 1 18.04 -7.19 0.54
N GLU A 2 17.69 -8.19 1.37
CA GLU A 2 16.62 -8.02 2.39
C GLU A 2 16.93 -6.89 3.38
N THR A 3 18.16 -6.86 3.91
CA THR A 3 18.66 -5.78 4.76
C THR A 3 18.51 -4.42 4.09
N SER A 4 18.88 -4.29 2.82
CA SER A 4 18.78 -3.04 2.05
C SER A 4 17.33 -2.63 1.83
N LEU A 5 16.42 -3.56 1.53
CA LEU A 5 14.98 -3.26 1.45
C LEU A 5 14.43 -2.78 2.80
N ALA A 6 14.85 -3.39 3.90
CA ALA A 6 14.44 -2.99 5.24
C ALA A 6 15.00 -1.62 5.63
N ALA A 7 16.26 -1.33 5.29
CA ALA A 7 16.91 -0.03 5.51
C ALA A 7 16.20 1.11 4.76
N LEU A 8 15.66 0.83 3.56
CA LEU A 8 14.80 1.74 2.81
C LEU A 8 13.38 1.90 3.40
N GLY A 9 13.08 1.25 4.53
CA GLY A 9 11.76 1.29 5.17
C GLY A 9 10.68 0.53 4.41
N LEU A 10 11.04 -0.41 3.52
CA LEU A 10 10.08 -1.21 2.77
C LEU A 10 9.56 -2.40 3.61
N PRO A 11 8.34 -2.89 3.36
CA PRO A 11 7.67 -3.87 4.22
C PRO A 11 8.16 -5.32 3.98
N THR A 12 9.45 -5.53 4.19
CA THR A 12 10.23 -6.76 3.91
C THR A 12 9.86 -7.91 4.83
N GLY A 13 9.37 -7.62 6.05
CA GLY A 13 9.16 -8.63 7.08
C GLY A 13 10.46 -8.92 7.84
N LYS A 14 10.60 -10.12 8.39
CA LYS A 14 11.82 -10.55 9.08
C LYS A 14 12.96 -10.67 8.06
N VAL A 15 14.12 -10.08 8.37
CA VAL A 15 15.35 -10.25 7.60
C VAL A 15 16.04 -11.50 8.12
N ASP A 16 15.92 -12.60 7.38
CA ASP A 16 16.47 -13.91 7.79
C ASP A 16 17.14 -14.67 6.64
N GLY A 17 17.39 -13.99 5.51
CA GLY A 17 18.04 -14.55 4.34
C GLY A 17 17.10 -15.38 3.46
N ARG A 18 15.83 -15.56 3.83
CA ARG A 18 14.87 -16.38 3.10
C ARG A 18 13.86 -15.49 2.36
N ILE A 19 13.83 -15.58 1.04
CA ILE A 19 12.91 -14.80 0.19
C ILE A 19 11.46 -15.27 0.36
N LYS A 20 10.70 -14.59 1.23
CA LYS A 20 9.29 -14.87 1.51
C LYS A 20 8.35 -13.95 0.73
N ALA A 21 7.04 -14.17 0.89
CA ALA A 21 6.01 -13.32 0.29
C ALA A 21 6.11 -11.85 0.73
N THR A 22 6.60 -11.58 1.95
CA THR A 22 6.85 -10.23 2.46
C THR A 22 8.04 -9.58 1.74
N THR A 23 9.13 -10.34 1.54
CA THR A 23 10.29 -9.90 0.74
C THR A 23 9.89 -9.59 -0.70
N ARG A 24 9.07 -10.44 -1.32
CA ARG A 24 8.53 -10.20 -2.68
C ARG A 24 7.63 -8.97 -2.76
N ARG A 25 6.86 -8.67 -1.71
CA ARG A 25 6.12 -7.41 -1.59
C ARG A 25 7.08 -6.21 -1.54
N ALA A 26 8.09 -6.24 -0.68
CA ALA A 26 9.07 -5.16 -0.59
C ALA A 26 9.85 -4.95 -1.90
N LEU A 27 10.20 -6.03 -2.59
CA LEU A 27 10.82 -5.96 -3.90
C LEU A 27 9.88 -5.36 -4.96
N CYS A 28 8.59 -5.70 -4.91
CA CYS A 28 7.57 -5.08 -5.76
C CYS A 28 7.50 -3.57 -5.49
N THR A 29 7.47 -3.15 -4.23
CA THR A 29 7.43 -1.71 -3.89
C THR A 29 8.68 -0.97 -4.31
N TYR A 30 9.86 -1.61 -4.18
CA TYR A 30 11.11 -1.04 -4.66
C TYR A 30 11.03 -0.79 -6.17
N ARG A 31 10.59 -1.78 -6.95
CA ARG A 31 10.41 -1.65 -8.40
C ARG A 31 9.48 -0.48 -8.73
N ASP A 32 8.30 -0.48 -8.13
CA ASP A 32 7.24 0.50 -8.38
C ASP A 32 7.73 1.94 -8.15
N LEU A 33 8.37 2.20 -7.01
CA LEU A 33 8.93 3.50 -6.65
C LEU A 33 10.11 3.92 -7.53
N ASN A 34 10.90 2.96 -8.03
CA ASN A 34 12.08 3.22 -8.88
C ASN A 34 11.77 3.26 -10.38
N GLY A 35 10.51 3.40 -10.78
CA GLY A 35 10.12 3.49 -12.20
C GLY A 35 10.22 2.15 -12.95
N LEU A 36 10.38 1.04 -12.24
CA LEU A 36 10.41 -0.30 -12.81
C LEU A 36 9.02 -0.93 -12.75
N ARG A 37 8.71 -1.77 -13.73
CA ARG A 37 7.44 -2.50 -13.77
C ARG A 37 7.18 -3.24 -12.45
N ALA A 38 6.10 -2.86 -11.76
CA ALA A 38 5.72 -3.43 -10.47
C ALA A 38 5.35 -4.91 -10.64
N THR A 39 6.01 -5.80 -9.90
CA THR A 39 5.72 -7.24 -9.88
C THR A 39 6.33 -7.92 -8.66
N ARG A 40 5.71 -9.02 -8.22
CA ARG A 40 6.19 -9.89 -7.12
C ARG A 40 7.06 -11.06 -7.56
N LYS A 41 7.47 -11.09 -8.83
CA LYS A 41 8.44 -12.08 -9.31
C LYS A 41 9.78 -11.95 -8.55
N PRO A 42 10.57 -13.04 -8.46
CA PRO A 42 11.92 -12.99 -7.88
C PRO A 42 12.79 -11.87 -8.47
N ALA A 43 13.82 -11.45 -7.74
CA ALA A 43 14.81 -10.51 -8.27
C ALA A 43 15.74 -11.21 -9.25
N SER A 44 16.12 -10.53 -10.33
CA SER A 44 17.34 -10.90 -11.07
C SER A 44 18.58 -10.44 -10.29
N ALA A 45 19.75 -10.99 -10.60
CA ALA A 45 21.02 -10.56 -10.00
C ALA A 45 21.24 -9.04 -10.16
N LYS A 46 20.99 -8.50 -11.36
CA LYS A 46 21.07 -7.05 -11.64
C LYS A 46 20.15 -6.22 -10.73
N LEU A 47 18.91 -6.67 -10.51
CA LEU A 47 18.00 -5.95 -9.62
C LEU A 47 18.43 -6.08 -8.16
N ALA A 48 18.89 -7.26 -7.72
CA ALA A 48 19.38 -7.45 -6.36
C ALA A 48 20.59 -6.55 -6.07
N ALA A 49 21.53 -6.41 -7.01
CA ALA A 49 22.66 -5.50 -6.92
C ALA A 49 22.18 -4.04 -6.82
N ARG A 50 21.24 -3.61 -7.68
CA ARG A 50 20.66 -2.25 -7.64
C ARG A 50 19.99 -1.95 -6.29
N VAL A 51 19.24 -2.91 -5.73
CA VAL A 51 18.63 -2.79 -4.41
C VAL A 51 19.70 -2.65 -3.33
N SER A 52 20.76 -3.46 -3.39
CA SER A 52 21.85 -3.40 -2.41
C SER A 52 22.62 -2.09 -2.44
N ALA A 53 22.75 -1.45 -3.62
CA ALA A 53 23.41 -0.16 -3.79
C ALA A 53 22.52 1.05 -3.45
N SER A 54 21.24 0.86 -3.13
CA SER A 54 20.31 1.96 -2.85
C SER A 54 20.33 2.33 -1.36
N SER A 55 20.58 3.61 -1.07
CA SER A 55 20.52 4.18 0.29
C SER A 55 19.21 4.93 0.58
N GLU A 56 18.52 5.41 -0.45
CA GLU A 56 17.28 6.17 -0.32
C GLU A 56 16.24 5.83 -1.40
N LEU A 57 14.99 6.24 -1.16
CA LEU A 57 13.90 6.13 -2.13
C LEU A 57 13.84 7.40 -2.99
N PRO A 58 13.60 7.29 -4.30
CA PRO A 58 13.48 8.46 -5.16
C PRO A 58 12.22 9.28 -4.82
N LEU A 59 12.26 10.57 -5.16
CA LEU A 59 11.06 11.40 -5.17
C LEU A 59 10.03 10.85 -6.16
N LEU A 60 8.76 10.94 -5.80
CA LEU A 60 7.69 10.68 -6.75
C LEU A 60 7.76 11.68 -7.93
N PRO A 61 7.37 11.26 -9.14
CA PRO A 61 7.22 12.14 -10.29
C PRO A 61 6.38 13.37 -9.95
N LYS A 62 6.74 14.55 -10.49
CA LYS A 62 6.05 15.83 -10.25
C LYS A 62 4.53 15.75 -10.45
N LYS A 63 4.05 14.95 -11.42
CA LYS A 63 2.62 14.72 -11.69
C LYS A 63 1.85 14.11 -10.51
N LEU A 64 2.55 13.46 -9.58
CA LEU A 64 1.98 12.85 -8.37
C LEU A 64 2.22 13.68 -7.11
N TRP A 65 2.83 14.87 -7.22
CA TRP A 65 2.94 15.79 -6.10
C TRP A 65 1.55 16.19 -5.59
N GLY A 66 1.44 16.37 -4.28
CA GLY A 66 0.15 16.60 -3.60
C GLY A 66 -0.75 15.36 -3.45
N VAL A 67 -0.43 14.21 -4.07
CA VAL A 67 -1.03 12.92 -3.67
C VAL A 67 -0.43 12.54 -2.33
N LYS A 68 -1.27 12.17 -1.35
CA LYS A 68 -0.87 11.92 0.03
C LYS A 68 -0.76 10.44 0.38
N ALA A 69 -1.51 9.61 -0.35
CA ALA A 69 -1.43 8.15 -0.25
C ALA A 69 -1.59 7.52 -1.63
N LEU A 70 -0.68 6.64 -1.99
CA LEU A 70 -0.69 5.86 -3.22
C LEU A 70 -0.87 4.39 -2.86
N VAL A 71 -1.97 3.77 -3.27
CA VAL A 71 -2.28 2.35 -3.01
C VAL A 71 -1.94 1.52 -4.25
N SER A 72 -0.84 0.78 -4.17
CA SER A 72 -0.44 -0.17 -5.22
C SER A 72 -1.13 -1.51 -4.97
N LEU A 73 -2.20 -1.80 -5.73
CA LEU A 73 -2.91 -3.09 -5.65
C LEU A 73 -1.97 -4.23 -6.04
N THR A 74 -1.15 -4.03 -7.07
CA THR A 74 -0.14 -5.00 -7.49
C THR A 74 0.84 -5.28 -6.38
N CYS A 75 1.31 -4.31 -5.59
CA CYS A 75 2.26 -4.58 -4.51
C CYS A 75 1.62 -4.84 -3.14
N GLN A 76 0.31 -4.63 -2.96
CA GLN A 76 -0.35 -4.71 -1.63
C GLN A 76 0.42 -3.86 -0.61
N ALA A 77 0.71 -2.64 -1.01
CA ALA A 77 1.38 -1.64 -0.20
C ALA A 77 0.80 -0.26 -0.47
N THR A 78 0.92 0.63 0.51
CA THR A 78 0.58 2.05 0.37
C THR A 78 1.79 2.92 0.63
N TYR A 79 2.02 3.91 -0.22
CA TYR A 79 3.07 4.92 -0.08
C TYR A 79 2.44 6.20 0.44
N VAL A 80 2.76 6.57 1.68
CA VAL A 80 2.30 7.81 2.29
C VAL A 80 3.35 8.87 2.08
N THR A 81 2.94 10.03 1.58
CA THR A 81 3.85 11.03 0.99
C THR A 81 3.55 12.44 1.49
N ASN A 82 4.53 13.33 1.33
CA ASN A 82 4.31 14.77 1.53
C ASN A 82 3.85 15.46 0.23
N ASN A 83 3.68 16.79 0.27
CA ASN A 83 3.23 17.56 -0.90
C ASN A 83 4.27 17.63 -2.03
N ARG A 84 5.55 17.36 -1.73
CA ARG A 84 6.68 17.45 -2.66
C ARG A 84 7.10 16.07 -3.21
N GLY A 85 6.27 15.05 -3.03
CA GLY A 85 6.53 13.70 -3.54
C GLY A 85 7.55 12.89 -2.74
N VAL A 86 7.97 13.34 -1.55
CA VAL A 86 8.82 12.52 -0.66
C VAL A 86 7.97 11.40 -0.07
N VAL A 87 8.45 10.16 -0.19
CA VAL A 87 7.84 8.99 0.48
C VAL A 87 8.21 9.02 1.96
N LEU A 88 7.21 9.20 2.81
CA LEU A 88 7.39 9.29 4.26
C LEU A 88 7.39 7.91 4.90
N ARG A 89 6.48 7.03 4.46
CA ARG A 89 6.40 5.62 4.88
C ARG A 89 5.79 4.76 3.79
N VAL A 90 6.26 3.52 3.72
CA VAL A 90 5.62 2.45 2.95
C VAL A 90 4.95 1.48 3.93
N LEU A 91 3.63 1.35 3.83
CA LEU A 91 2.86 0.48 4.71
C LEU A 91 2.44 -0.80 3.96
N PRO A 92 2.59 -1.99 4.56
CA PRO A 92 1.93 -3.19 4.05
C PRO A 92 0.41 -3.03 4.20
N VAL A 93 -0.34 -3.40 3.17
CA VAL A 93 -1.79 -3.38 3.22
C VAL A 93 -2.38 -4.67 2.67
N SER A 94 -3.67 -4.91 2.92
CA SER A 94 -4.43 -5.97 2.26
C SER A 94 -5.73 -5.37 1.72
N THR A 95 -5.93 -5.46 0.41
CA THR A 95 -7.04 -4.83 -0.33
C THR A 95 -8.13 -5.84 -0.68
N GLY A 96 -9.08 -5.44 -1.52
CA GLY A 96 -10.22 -6.23 -1.97
C GLY A 96 -9.86 -7.62 -2.49
N LYS A 97 -10.53 -8.65 -1.99
CA LYS A 97 -10.22 -10.07 -2.20
C LYS A 97 -10.49 -10.61 -3.61
N ASP A 98 -11.05 -9.79 -4.50
CA ASP A 98 -11.30 -10.14 -5.90
C ASP A 98 -11.31 -8.89 -6.80
N ASN A 99 -11.51 -9.12 -8.11
CA ASN A 99 -11.69 -8.07 -9.13
C ASN A 99 -13.17 -7.76 -9.45
N GLY A 100 -14.09 -8.28 -8.65
CA GLY A 100 -15.54 -8.14 -8.84
C GLY A 100 -16.16 -7.34 -7.70
N PHE A 101 -17.05 -7.99 -6.96
CA PHE A 101 -17.87 -7.36 -5.92
C PHE A 101 -17.05 -6.71 -4.80
N HIS A 102 -15.90 -7.30 -4.44
CA HIS A 102 -15.07 -6.81 -3.35
C HIS A 102 -13.88 -5.99 -3.82
N LYS A 103 -13.84 -5.57 -5.09
CA LYS A 103 -12.69 -4.86 -5.65
C LYS A 103 -12.42 -3.54 -4.93
N THR A 104 -11.15 -3.27 -4.65
CA THR A 104 -10.72 -1.92 -4.29
C THR A 104 -10.65 -1.10 -5.57
N ARG A 105 -11.55 -0.12 -5.69
CA ARG A 105 -11.71 0.66 -6.92
C ARG A 105 -10.49 1.56 -7.18
N THR A 106 -9.98 1.51 -8.41
CA THR A 106 -8.86 2.33 -8.87
C THR A 106 -9.27 3.78 -9.15
N GLY A 107 -8.28 4.63 -9.38
CA GLY A 107 -8.43 6.03 -9.75
C GLY A 107 -8.01 7.00 -8.64
N PHE A 108 -8.08 8.30 -8.95
CA PHE A 108 -7.87 9.37 -7.99
C PHE A 108 -9.12 9.57 -7.15
N LYS A 109 -8.91 9.74 -5.84
CA LYS A 109 -9.93 9.83 -4.80
C LYS A 109 -9.55 10.91 -3.79
N ARG A 110 -10.44 11.21 -2.86
CA ARG A 110 -10.19 12.15 -1.76
C ARG A 110 -10.73 11.61 -0.46
N VAL A 111 -9.96 11.78 0.62
CA VAL A 111 -10.46 11.50 1.97
C VAL A 111 -11.67 12.41 2.22
N TYR A 112 -12.80 11.83 2.58
CA TYR A 112 -14.02 12.59 2.85
C TYR A 112 -14.52 12.45 4.29
N TYR A 113 -14.14 11.37 4.98
CA TYR A 113 -14.60 11.12 6.33
C TYR A 113 -13.59 10.31 7.14
N LYS A 114 -13.56 10.54 8.45
CA LYS A 114 -12.65 9.89 9.39
C LYS A 114 -13.39 9.63 10.69
N VAL A 115 -13.20 8.45 11.26
CA VAL A 115 -13.76 8.11 12.57
C VAL A 115 -12.61 7.75 13.51
N ASN A 116 -12.51 8.41 14.65
CA ASN A 116 -11.48 8.12 15.66
C ASN A 116 -11.96 7.04 16.66
N ALA A 117 -12.49 5.94 16.15
CA ALA A 117 -13.02 4.85 16.96
C ALA A 117 -12.99 3.53 16.18
N TRP A 118 -13.40 2.45 16.84
CA TRP A 118 -13.78 1.23 16.17
C TRP A 118 -15.20 1.36 15.59
N GLN A 119 -15.38 0.97 14.34
CA GLN A 119 -16.67 1.03 13.65
C GLN A 119 -17.09 -0.37 13.13
N ARG A 120 -18.40 -0.61 13.15
CA ARG A 120 -19.01 -1.79 12.51
C ARG A 120 -19.28 -1.49 11.04
N SER A 121 -19.00 -2.45 10.18
CA SER A 121 -19.46 -2.40 8.79
C SER A 121 -20.91 -2.88 8.75
N THR A 122 -21.78 -2.13 8.08
CA THR A 122 -23.18 -2.53 7.85
C THR A 122 -23.29 -3.62 6.78
N LEU A 123 -22.43 -3.58 5.75
CA LEU A 123 -22.44 -4.53 4.65
C LEU A 123 -21.64 -5.81 4.92
N PHE A 124 -20.60 -5.71 5.74
CA PHE A 124 -19.66 -6.81 6.00
C PHE A 124 -19.29 -6.87 7.49
N PRO A 125 -20.25 -7.16 8.39
CA PRO A 125 -19.99 -7.25 9.81
C PRO A 125 -18.94 -8.35 10.11
N GLU A 126 -18.19 -8.18 11.20
CA GLU A 126 -17.29 -9.25 11.65
C GLU A 126 -18.11 -10.41 12.23
N PRO A 127 -17.72 -11.68 11.99
CA PRO A 127 -18.48 -12.85 12.47
C PRO A 127 -18.62 -12.93 13.98
N ASP A 128 -17.67 -12.35 14.73
CA ASP A 128 -17.70 -12.31 16.20
C ASP A 128 -18.59 -11.18 16.76
N GLY A 129 -19.33 -10.49 15.88
CA GLY A 129 -20.21 -9.40 16.27
C GLY A 129 -19.49 -8.21 16.89
N ARG A 130 -18.17 -8.06 16.75
CA ARG A 130 -17.43 -6.89 17.22
C ARG A 130 -17.14 -5.93 16.06
N PRO A 131 -16.89 -4.63 16.33
CA PRO A 131 -16.39 -3.72 15.31
C PRO A 131 -15.13 -4.25 14.59
N GLY A 132 -15.08 -4.08 13.27
CA GLY A 132 -13.98 -4.56 12.41
C GLY A 132 -13.08 -3.47 11.86
N LEU A 133 -13.53 -2.22 11.90
CA LEU A 133 -12.85 -1.08 11.28
C LEU A 133 -12.25 -0.19 12.36
N TYR A 134 -10.96 -0.33 12.63
CA TYR A 134 -10.27 0.56 13.55
C TYR A 134 -9.85 1.85 12.85
N ARG A 135 -10.27 2.98 13.39
CA ARG A 135 -9.91 4.32 12.93
C ARG A 135 -10.05 4.52 11.41
N PRO A 136 -11.20 4.20 10.80
CA PRO A 136 -11.32 4.24 9.35
C PRO A 136 -11.12 5.66 8.79
N VAL A 137 -10.38 5.74 7.68
CA VAL A 137 -10.18 6.94 6.85
C VAL A 137 -10.78 6.67 5.48
N TYR A 138 -12.00 7.15 5.27
CA TYR A 138 -12.80 6.89 4.08
C TYR A 138 -12.39 7.79 2.91
N PHE A 139 -12.26 7.19 1.72
CA PHE A 139 -11.85 7.92 0.51
C PHE A 139 -12.62 7.56 -0.76
N ASP A 140 -13.40 6.48 -0.80
CA ASP A 140 -14.27 6.15 -1.94
C ASP A 140 -15.51 5.38 -1.50
N ARG A 141 -16.69 6.02 -1.40
CA ARG A 141 -18.02 5.35 -1.26
C ARG A 141 -17.98 4.08 -0.38
N GLY A 142 -17.72 4.24 0.91
CA GLY A 142 -17.56 3.14 1.89
C GLY A 142 -16.17 2.46 1.97
N ILE A 143 -15.28 2.65 0.99
CA ILE A 143 -13.89 2.17 1.06
C ILE A 143 -13.04 3.11 1.92
N ALA A 144 -12.33 2.52 2.88
CA ALA A 144 -11.44 3.22 3.80
C ALA A 144 -10.08 2.52 3.96
N PHE A 145 -9.08 3.29 4.38
CA PHE A 145 -7.98 2.71 5.16
C PHE A 145 -8.48 2.42 6.57
N HIS A 146 -8.27 1.22 7.10
CA HIS A 146 -8.59 0.94 8.51
C HIS A 146 -7.69 -0.15 9.09
N GLY A 147 -7.48 -0.05 10.40
CA GLY A 147 -6.81 -1.08 11.17
C GLY A 147 -7.72 -2.30 11.33
N VAL A 148 -7.11 -3.47 11.48
CA VAL A 148 -7.80 -4.74 11.70
C VAL A 148 -7.18 -5.53 12.85
N ARG A 149 -7.99 -6.40 13.48
CA ARG A 149 -7.52 -7.38 14.48
C ARG A 149 -6.88 -8.62 13.87
N LYS A 150 -7.05 -8.80 12.55
CA LYS A 150 -6.61 -9.97 11.79
C LYS A 150 -5.30 -9.68 11.06
N PRO A 151 -4.49 -10.70 10.70
CA PRO A 151 -3.23 -10.47 9.99
C PRO A 151 -3.39 -9.72 8.67
N VAL A 152 -2.58 -8.69 8.44
CA VAL A 152 -2.49 -7.99 7.15
C VAL A 152 -1.61 -8.81 6.20
N ARG A 153 -2.26 -9.65 5.39
CA ARG A 153 -1.58 -10.57 4.47
C ARG A 153 -0.98 -9.84 3.27
N THR A 154 -0.01 -10.48 2.62
CA THR A 154 0.63 -10.02 1.38
C THR A 154 -0.26 -10.17 0.14
N ARG A 155 -1.43 -10.80 0.30
CA ARG A 155 -2.47 -11.01 -0.71
C ARG A 155 -3.74 -10.22 -0.34
N PRO A 156 -4.58 -9.86 -1.32
CA PRO A 156 -5.85 -9.22 -1.04
C PRO A 156 -6.78 -10.15 -0.26
N GLN A 157 -7.50 -9.60 0.72
CA GLN A 157 -8.36 -10.39 1.62
C GLN A 157 -9.54 -9.58 2.20
N SER A 158 -9.68 -8.30 1.83
CA SER A 158 -10.75 -7.44 2.33
C SER A 158 -11.99 -7.50 1.44
N HIS A 159 -13.06 -6.84 1.89
CA HIS A 159 -14.28 -6.62 1.11
C HIS A 159 -14.25 -5.27 0.35
N GLY A 160 -13.05 -4.77 0.03
CA GLY A 160 -12.83 -3.53 -0.74
C GLY A 160 -11.97 -2.50 -0.01
N CYS A 161 -12.04 -2.45 1.32
CA CYS A 161 -11.21 -1.57 2.14
C CYS A 161 -9.70 -1.88 2.06
N VAL A 162 -8.87 -0.91 2.44
CA VAL A 162 -7.42 -1.05 2.52
C VAL A 162 -7.04 -1.32 3.98
N ARG A 163 -6.84 -2.60 4.33
CA ARG A 163 -6.53 -3.02 5.70
C ARG A 163 -5.08 -2.68 6.05
N THR A 164 -4.87 -2.17 7.25
CA THR A 164 -3.56 -1.83 7.84
C THR A 164 -3.40 -2.48 9.21
N TRP A 165 -2.16 -2.53 9.71
CA TRP A 165 -1.94 -2.92 11.11
C TRP A 165 -2.38 -1.78 12.03
N PRO A 166 -2.99 -2.03 13.21
CA PRO A 166 -3.50 -0.96 14.08
C PRO A 166 -2.49 0.14 14.39
N ARG A 167 -1.24 -0.21 14.74
CA ARG A 167 -0.16 0.76 14.99
C ARG A 167 0.16 1.64 13.77
N GLN A 168 0.10 1.06 12.58
CA GLN A 168 0.31 1.82 11.34
C GLN A 168 -0.91 2.68 11.00
N GLN A 169 -2.11 2.20 11.33
CA GLN A 169 -3.34 2.97 11.19
C GLN A 169 -3.32 4.19 12.09
N ASP A 170 -2.83 4.10 13.33
CA ASP A 170 -2.73 5.25 14.23
C ASP A 170 -1.88 6.37 13.60
N TRP A 171 -0.76 5.99 12.98
CA TRP A 171 0.09 6.95 12.30
C TRP A 171 -0.56 7.50 11.02
N LEU A 172 -1.16 6.64 10.19
CA LEU A 172 -1.84 7.05 8.96
C LEU A 172 -3.03 7.96 9.25
N PHE A 173 -3.81 7.65 10.29
CA PHE A 173 -4.95 8.45 10.73
C PHE A 173 -4.52 9.85 11.15
N LYS A 174 -3.40 10.01 11.84
CA LYS A 174 -2.85 11.33 12.19
C LYS A 174 -2.32 12.07 10.95
N ARG A 175 -1.76 11.34 9.98
CA ARG A 175 -1.09 11.92 8.81
C ARG A 175 -2.07 12.39 7.72
N LEU A 176 -3.13 11.65 7.43
CA LEU A 176 -4.10 12.00 6.39
C LEU A 176 -5.20 12.92 6.93
N LYS A 177 -5.50 13.97 6.17
CA LYS A 177 -6.55 14.96 6.44
C LYS A 177 -7.72 14.77 5.48
N ILE A 178 -8.89 15.32 5.83
CA ILE A 178 -10.01 15.42 4.90
C ILE A 178 -9.56 16.26 3.69
N ARG A 179 -10.05 15.90 2.50
CA ARG A 179 -9.68 16.40 1.15
C ARG A 179 -8.32 15.96 0.61
N ASP A 180 -7.48 15.29 1.40
CA ASP A 180 -6.21 14.73 0.92
C ASP A 180 -6.44 13.75 -0.22
N ARG A 181 -5.60 13.84 -1.26
CA ARG A 181 -5.69 12.99 -2.45
C ARG A 181 -5.16 11.58 -2.17
N VAL A 182 -5.94 10.58 -2.54
CA VAL A 182 -5.56 9.16 -2.55
C VAL A 182 -5.56 8.68 -3.99
N PHE A 183 -4.54 7.95 -4.40
CA PHE A 183 -4.48 7.34 -5.73
C PHE A 183 -4.39 5.82 -5.62
N VAL A 184 -5.39 5.11 -6.13
CA VAL A 184 -5.41 3.65 -6.15
C VAL A 184 -5.14 3.17 -7.56
N TYR A 185 -4.17 2.27 -7.73
CA TYR A 185 -3.76 1.79 -9.05
C TYR A 185 -3.18 0.37 -9.01
N GLY A 186 -2.90 -0.14 -10.21
CA GLY A 186 -2.38 -1.48 -10.41
C GLY A 186 -3.46 -2.55 -10.32
N ASP A 187 -3.02 -3.80 -10.40
CA ASP A 187 -3.86 -4.98 -10.40
C ASP A 187 -3.06 -6.14 -9.80
N TYR A 188 -3.58 -6.75 -8.73
CA TYR A 188 -2.93 -7.89 -8.08
C TYR A 188 -3.00 -9.14 -8.97
N TRP A 189 -4.12 -9.34 -9.64
CA TRP A 189 -4.49 -10.55 -10.37
C TRP A 189 -3.77 -10.66 -11.71
N ARG A 190 -3.48 -9.53 -12.35
CA ARG A 190 -2.56 -9.47 -13.50
C ARG A 190 -1.10 -9.78 -13.12
N GLY A 191 -0.75 -9.76 -11.82
CA GLY A 191 0.61 -10.04 -11.32
C GLY A 191 1.67 -8.98 -11.68
N ARG A 192 1.30 -7.95 -12.44
CA ARG A 192 2.16 -6.84 -12.85
C ARG A 192 1.35 -5.57 -13.15
N SER A 193 1.99 -4.41 -13.03
CA SER A 193 1.44 -3.12 -13.48
C SER A 193 2.54 -2.13 -13.87
N ALA A 194 2.14 -1.09 -14.61
CA ALA A 194 3.01 0.04 -14.90
C ALA A 194 3.41 0.76 -13.60
N PRO A 195 4.66 1.24 -13.47
CA PRO A 195 5.13 1.90 -12.26
C PRO A 195 4.27 3.13 -11.95
N LEU A 196 3.89 3.27 -10.68
CA LEU A 196 3.08 4.37 -10.15
C LEU A 196 1.82 4.63 -10.97
N GLY A 197 1.18 3.57 -11.45
CA GLY A 197 -0.05 3.67 -12.25
C GLY A 197 0.15 4.31 -13.62
N GLY A 198 1.36 4.22 -14.18
CA GLY A 198 1.73 4.83 -15.47
C GLY A 198 2.38 6.21 -15.35
N TYR A 199 2.50 6.75 -14.13
CA TYR A 199 3.16 8.03 -13.88
C TYR A 199 4.66 7.92 -13.61
N GLY A 200 5.18 6.70 -13.39
CA GLY A 200 6.61 6.46 -13.20
C GLY A 200 7.41 6.91 -14.42
N ARG A 201 8.57 7.54 -14.18
CA ARG A 201 9.56 7.74 -15.25
C ARG A 201 10.04 6.34 -15.70
N ARG A 202 10.04 6.06 -17.00
CA ARG A 202 10.69 4.85 -17.51
C ARG A 202 12.17 4.97 -17.16
N ALA A 203 12.67 4.03 -16.37
CA ALA A 203 14.10 3.89 -16.09
C ALA A 203 14.81 3.21 -17.25
#